data_AF-A0A4S2DYJ3-F1
#
_entry.id   AF-A0A4S2DYJ3-F1
#
_cell.length_a   1.000
_cell.length_b   1.000
_cell.length_c   1.000
_cell.angle_alpha   90.00
_cell.angle_beta   90.00
_cell.angle_gamma   90.00
#
_symmetry.space_group_name_H-M   'P 1'
#
loop_
_entity.id
_entity.type
_entity.pdbx_description
1 polymer ?
#
loop_
_entity_poly.entity_id
_entity_poly.type
_entity_poly.pdbx_seq_one_letter_code
_entity_poly.pdbx_strand_id
1 'polypeptide(L)'
;RTRDGEFAPTVFERYQRNEKALLASMLEMYVSGVSTRKVSKIVEELCGKSVSKSFVSSLTEQLDPMVNEWQNRSLSGTNYPYLMTDVLYIKVREDHRVLSKS
;
A
#
# COMPACT_ATOMS: atom_id res chain seq x y z
N ARG A 1 -25.33 6.54 17.69
CA ARG A 1 -25.88 7.31 16.55
C ARG A 1 -26.89 8.29 17.12
N THR A 2 -26.69 9.60 16.93
CA THR A 2 -27.66 10.61 17.39
C THR A 2 -28.91 10.59 16.52
N ARG A 3 -29.99 11.20 17.01
CA ARG A 3 -31.31 11.19 16.35
C ARG A 3 -31.32 11.92 15.00
N ASP A 4 -30.45 12.91 14.85
CA ASP A 4 -30.18 13.65 13.61
C ASP A 4 -29.14 12.97 12.70
N GLY A 5 -28.33 12.05 13.24
CA GLY A 5 -27.29 11.34 12.49
C GLY A 5 -26.01 12.15 12.22
N GLU A 6 -25.91 13.35 12.78
CA GLU A 6 -24.78 14.29 12.62
C GLU A 6 -23.58 13.97 13.53
N PHE A 7 -23.77 13.16 14.57
CA PHE A 7 -22.67 12.79 15.45
C PHE A 7 -21.68 11.85 14.74
N ALA A 8 -20.43 12.32 14.64
CA ALA A 8 -19.26 11.53 14.31
C ALA A 8 -18.26 11.57 15.50
N PRO A 9 -17.69 10.43 15.91
CA PRO A 9 -16.65 10.43 16.94
C PRO A 9 -15.40 11.16 16.43
N THR A 10 -14.74 11.92 17.30
CA THR A 10 -13.53 12.69 16.94
C THR A 10 -12.29 11.80 16.76
N VAL A 11 -12.29 10.62 17.39
CA VAL A 11 -11.16 9.70 17.43
C VAL A 11 -11.11 8.77 16.20
N PHE A 12 -12.27 8.47 15.61
CA PHE A 12 -12.37 7.55 14.49
C PHE A 12 -13.23 8.15 13.39
N GLU A 13 -12.80 8.01 12.15
CA GLU A 13 -13.65 8.34 11.02
C GLU A 13 -14.89 7.44 10.99
N ARG A 14 -15.97 7.95 10.38
CA ARG A 14 -17.21 7.18 10.26
C ARG A 14 -16.92 5.87 9.51
N TYR A 15 -17.32 4.75 10.10
CA TYR A 15 -17.07 3.39 9.60
C TYR A 15 -15.61 2.91 9.66
N GLN A 16 -14.69 3.65 10.29
CA GLN A 16 -13.34 3.19 10.52
C GLN A 16 -13.35 2.02 11.52
N ARG A 17 -12.95 0.83 11.06
CA ARG A 17 -12.92 -0.40 11.87
C ARG A 17 -11.56 -0.71 12.47
N ASN A 18 -10.50 -0.10 11.94
CA ASN A 18 -9.11 -0.35 12.31
C ASN A 18 -8.39 0.97 12.59
N GLU A 19 -7.47 0.96 13.55
CA GLU A 19 -6.64 2.10 13.91
C GLU A 19 -5.72 2.52 12.75
N LYS A 20 -5.49 3.83 12.56
CA LYS A 20 -4.62 4.36 11.50
C LYS A 20 -3.17 3.89 11.65
N ALA A 21 -2.65 3.80 12.88
CA ALA A 21 -1.29 3.34 13.13
C ALA A 21 -1.09 1.86 12.71
N LEU A 22 -2.10 1.03 12.94
CA LEU A 22 -2.09 -0.37 12.50
C LEU A 22 -2.06 -0.47 10.97
N LEU A 23 -2.86 0.35 10.27
CA LEU A 23 -2.85 0.40 8.80
C LEU A 23 -1.50 0.87 8.26
N ALA A 24 -0.92 1.93 8.83
CA ALA A 24 0.40 2.40 8.46
C ALA A 24 1.49 1.32 8.65
N SER A 25 1.41 0.57 9.75
CA SER A 25 2.33 -0.55 10.01
C SER A 25 2.19 -1.68 8.97
N MET A 26 0.98 -1.96 8.50
CA MET A 26 0.75 -2.93 7.42
C MET A 26 1.34 -2.47 6.09
N LEU A 27 1.21 -1.18 5.77
CA LEU A 27 1.82 -0.58 4.58
C LEU A 27 3.36 -0.65 4.65
N GLU A 28 3.94 -0.29 5.79
CA GLU A 28 5.38 -0.34 6.00
C GLU A 28 5.94 -1.76 5.83
N MET A 29 5.24 -2.77 6.36
CA MET A 29 5.59 -4.18 6.16
C MET A 29 5.57 -4.56 4.67
N TYR A 30 4.55 -4.11 3.93
CA TYR A 30 4.46 -4.39 2.50
C TYR A 30 5.61 -3.75 1.71
N VAL A 31 5.91 -2.47 1.98
CA VAL A 31 7.05 -1.74 1.38
C VAL A 31 8.38 -2.43 1.70
N SER A 32 8.50 -2.99 2.90
CA SER A 32 9.65 -3.80 3.33
C SER A 32 9.73 -5.19 2.68
N GLY A 33 8.84 -5.53 1.74
CA GLY A 33 8.86 -6.79 0.99
C GLY A 33 8.09 -7.94 1.64
N VAL A 34 7.26 -7.67 2.66
CA VAL A 34 6.41 -8.69 3.28
C VAL A 34 5.17 -8.94 2.42
N SER A 35 5.00 -10.16 1.91
CA SER A 35 3.81 -10.52 1.12
C SER A 35 2.50 -10.28 1.89
N THR A 36 1.41 -9.94 1.18
CA THR A 36 0.09 -9.67 1.79
C THR A 36 -0.44 -10.81 2.67
N ARG A 37 -0.10 -12.06 2.32
CA ARG A 37 -0.43 -13.24 3.15
C ARG A 37 0.38 -13.31 4.43
N LYS A 38 1.66 -12.92 4.39
CA LYS A 38 2.53 -12.90 5.57
C LYS A 38 2.16 -11.74 6.50
N VAL A 39 1.83 -10.56 5.96
CA VAL A 39 1.26 -9.45 6.74
C VAL A 39 0.02 -9.89 7.50
N SER A 40 -0.92 -10.54 6.81
CA SER A 40 -2.15 -11.09 7.41
C SER A 40 -1.86 -12.01 8.61
N LYS A 41 -0.89 -12.93 8.49
CA LYS A 41 -0.47 -13.82 9.58
C LYS A 41 0.17 -13.06 10.75
N ILE A 42 1.08 -12.13 10.47
CA ILE A 42 1.75 -11.33 11.50
C ILE A 42 0.72 -10.54 12.32
N VAL A 43 -0.25 -9.93 11.65
CA VAL A 43 -1.32 -9.18 12.32
C VAL A 43 -2.19 -10.10 13.18
N GLU A 44 -2.51 -11.30 12.69
CA GLU A 44 -3.27 -12.28 13.45
C GLU A 44 -2.51 -12.74 14.70
N GLU A 45 -1.21 -13.02 14.58
CA GLU A 45 -0.35 -13.42 15.69
C GLU A 45 -0.17 -12.31 16.74
N LEU A 46 -0.01 -11.05 16.33
CA LEU A 46 0.24 -9.93 17.24
C LEU A 46 -1.05 -9.33 17.83
N CYS A 47 -2.13 -9.27 17.06
CA CYS A 47 -3.35 -8.55 17.43
C CYS A 47 -4.54 -9.49 17.72
N GLY A 48 -4.40 -10.81 17.52
CA GLY A 48 -5.44 -11.81 17.75
C GLY A 48 -6.65 -11.71 16.81
N LYS A 49 -6.59 -10.82 15.80
CA LYS A 49 -7.64 -10.62 14.80
C LYS A 49 -7.04 -10.77 13.42
N SER A 50 -7.67 -11.59 12.58
CA SER A 50 -7.22 -11.77 11.21
C SER A 50 -7.69 -10.62 10.31
N VAL A 51 -6.80 -10.20 9.42
CA VAL A 51 -7.11 -9.32 8.28
C VAL A 51 -6.94 -10.11 7.00
N SER A 52 -7.80 -9.90 6.01
CA SER A 52 -7.71 -10.65 4.76
C SER A 52 -6.55 -10.14 3.89
N LYS A 53 -5.96 -11.03 3.08
CA LYS A 53 -4.96 -10.62 2.07
C LYS A 53 -5.50 -9.56 1.09
N SER A 54 -6.80 -9.57 0.81
CA SER A 54 -7.46 -8.62 -0.08
C SER A 54 -7.58 -7.25 0.58
N PHE A 55 -7.84 -7.20 1.89
CA PHE A 55 -7.81 -5.96 2.66
C PHE A 55 -6.43 -5.32 2.64
N VAL A 56 -5.37 -6.11 2.86
CA VAL A 56 -3.98 -5.61 2.74
C VAL A 56 -3.71 -5.10 1.33
N SER A 57 -4.17 -5.81 0.28
CA SER A 57 -4.04 -5.35 -1.11
C SER A 57 -4.76 -4.03 -1.38
N SER A 58 -5.99 -3.86 -0.89
CA SER A 58 -6.72 -2.59 -1.05
C SER A 58 -6.07 -1.45 -0.28
N LEU A 59 -5.34 -1.75 0.80
CA LEU A 59 -4.61 -0.74 1.54
C LEU A 59 -3.42 -0.23 0.72
N THR A 60 -2.72 -1.13 0.01
CA THR A 60 -1.55 -0.75 -0.82
C THR A 60 -1.90 0.13 -2.01
N GLU A 61 -3.15 0.10 -2.50
CA GLU A 61 -3.65 1.01 -3.55
C GLU A 61 -3.58 2.49 -3.09
N GLN A 62 -3.56 2.76 -1.79
CA GLN A 62 -3.39 4.12 -1.27
C GLN A 62 -2.00 4.70 -1.53
N LEU A 63 -1.03 3.87 -1.90
CA LEU A 63 0.32 4.31 -2.29
C LEU A 63 0.37 4.78 -3.75
N ASP A 64 -0.60 4.41 -4.59
CA ASP A 64 -0.59 4.74 -6.02
C ASP A 64 -0.48 6.25 -6.29
N PRO A 65 -1.19 7.15 -5.58
CA PRO A 65 -1.01 8.60 -5.78
C PRO A 65 0.42 9.06 -5.50
N MET A 66 1.05 8.53 -4.45
CA MET A 66 2.42 8.89 -4.08
C MET A 66 3.44 8.40 -5.12
N VAL A 67 3.24 7.19 -5.63
CA VAL A 67 4.08 6.63 -6.71
C VAL A 67 3.93 7.46 -7.98
N ASN A 68 2.71 7.84 -8.34
CA ASN A 68 2.43 8.68 -9.50
C ASN A 68 3.06 10.07 -9.37
N GLU A 69 2.95 10.71 -8.21
CA GLU A 69 3.60 12.00 -7.94
C GLU A 69 5.12 11.88 -8.06
N TRP A 70 5.71 10.85 -7.43
CA TRP A 70 7.15 10.60 -7.51
C TRP A 70 7.62 10.38 -8.95
N GLN A 71 6.89 9.60 -9.74
CA GLN A 71 7.23 9.29 -11.14
C GLN A 71 7.17 10.52 -12.04
N ASN A 72 6.22 11.44 -11.80
CA ASN A 72 5.99 12.63 -12.63
C ASN A 72 6.68 13.89 -12.09
N ARG A 73 7.53 13.77 -11.06
CA ARG A 73 8.24 14.92 -10.49
C ARG A 73 9.15 15.59 -11.52
N SER A 74 9.24 16.92 -11.45
CA SER A 74 10.16 17.69 -12.29
C SER A 74 11.61 17.37 -11.94
N LEU A 75 12.44 17.08 -12.94
CA LEU A 75 13.89 16.94 -12.83
C LEU A 75 14.63 18.22 -13.25
N SER A 76 13.89 19.29 -13.54
CA SER A 76 14.47 20.58 -13.96
C SER A 76 15.28 21.22 -12.84
N GLY A 77 16.33 21.96 -13.22
CA GLY A 77 17.16 22.73 -12.28
C GLY A 77 18.42 22.03 -11.79
N THR A 78 18.64 20.77 -12.16
CA THR A 78 19.89 20.04 -11.92
C THR A 78 20.49 19.58 -13.24
N ASN A 79 21.79 19.78 -13.43
CA ASN A 79 22.52 19.20 -14.56
C ASN A 79 22.98 17.79 -14.18
N TYR A 80 22.57 16.79 -14.97
CA TYR A 80 22.97 15.40 -14.79
C TYR A 80 24.04 15.04 -15.83
N PRO A 81 25.34 15.10 -15.48
CA PRO A 81 26.42 14.83 -16.44
C PRO A 81 26.48 13.35 -16.88
N TYR A 82 25.92 12.46 -16.06
CA TYR A 82 25.87 11.02 -16.33
C TYR A 82 24.50 10.47 -15.95
N LEU A 83 24.03 9.49 -16.73
CA LEU A 83 22.83 8.72 -16.45
C LEU A 83 23.20 7.23 -16.46
N MET A 84 22.75 6.50 -15.44
CA MET A 84 22.89 5.05 -15.37
C MET A 84 21.50 4.43 -15.49
N THR A 85 21.40 3.37 -16.26
CA THR A 85 20.16 2.61 -16.46
C THR A 85 20.42 1.16 -16.10
N ASP A 86 19.48 0.55 -15.39
CA ASP A 86 19.47 -0.88 -15.07
C ASP A 86 18.16 -1.49 -15.56
N VAL A 87 18.16 -2.80 -15.82
CA VAL A 87 16.99 -3.54 -16.32
C VAL A 87 16.74 -4.75 -15.44
N LEU A 88 15.51 -4.83 -14.91
CA LEU A 88 15.05 -5.95 -14.09
C LEU A 88 13.94 -6.72 -14.81
N TYR A 89 14.13 -8.02 -15.03
CA TYR A 89 13.08 -8.88 -15.56
C TYR A 89 12.22 -9.44 -14.44
N ILE A 90 10.93 -9.11 -14.44
CA ILE A 90 9.96 -9.61 -13.47
C ILE A 90 8.94 -10.50 -14.19
N LYS A 91 8.56 -11.61 -13.54
CA LYS A 91 7.48 -12.48 -14.02
C LYS A 91 6.13 -11.86 -13.67
N VAL A 92 5.40 -11.46 -14.69
CA VAL A 92 4.06 -10.85 -14.56
C VAL A 92 3.03 -11.70 -15.27
N ARG A 93 1.78 -11.66 -14.78
CA ARG A 93 0.66 -12.35 -15.41
C ARG A 93 -0.12 -11.36 -16.26
N GLU A 94 -0.21 -11.63 -17.56
CA GLU A 94 -0.92 -10.83 -18.55
C GLU A 94 -1.60 -11.80 -19.53
N ASP A 95 -2.85 -11.54 -19.94
CA ASP A 95 -3.62 -12.41 -20.83
C ASP A 95 -3.59 -13.90 -20.44
N HIS A 96 -3.73 -14.17 -19.14
CA HIS A 96 -3.68 -15.51 -18.53
C HIS A 96 -2.34 -16.26 -18.68
N ARG A 97 -1.28 -15.61 -19.14
CA ARG A 97 0.06 -16.17 -19.30
C ARG A 97 1.05 -15.49 -18.36
N VAL A 98 2.07 -16.22 -17.92
CA VAL A 98 3.17 -15.65 -17.14
C VAL A 98 4.30 -15.30 -18.09
N LEU A 99 4.58 -14.01 -18.24
CA LEU A 99 5.59 -13.45 -19.13
C LEU A 99 6.70 -12.78 -18.33
N SER A 100 7.93 -12.78 -18.87
CA SER A 100 9.01 -11.92 -18.37
C SER A 100 8.84 -10.53 -18.98
N LYS A 101 8.70 -9.50 -18.15
CA LYS A 101 8.75 -8.10 -18.59
C LYS A 101 9.93 -7.38 -17.95
N SER A 102 10.55 -6.49 -18.70
CA SER A 102 11.57 -5.50 -18.30
C SER A 102 10.94 -4.13 -18.12
#